data_AF-A0A967SJ86-F1
#
_entry.id   AF-A0A967SJ86-F1
#
_cell.length_a   1.000
_cell.length_b   1.000
_cell.length_c   1.000
_cell.angle_alpha   90.00
_cell.angle_beta   90.00
_cell.angle_gamma   90.00
#
_symmetry.space_group_name_H-M   'P 1'
#
loop_
_entity.id
_entity.type
_entity.pdbx_description
1 polymer ?
#
loop_
_entity_poly.entity_id
_entity_poly.type
_entity_poly.pdbx_seq_one_letter_code
_entity_poly.pdbx_strand_id
1 'polypeptide(L)' 'MRFGTGDLSALLDAPCGCGRTTPRLAGFLGRVGEGVKVRGMFVHPRVLDRSFA' A
#
# COMPACT_ATOMS: atom_id res chain seq x y z
N MET A 1 -18.97 -2.11 3.07
CA MET A 1 -18.03 -1.01 3.44
C MET A 1 -16.88 -1.00 2.44
N ARG A 2 -16.37 0.19 2.03
CA ARG A 2 -15.26 0.34 1.05
C ARG A 2 -14.14 1.18 1.67
N PHE A 3 -13.16 0.52 2.28
CA PHE A 3 -12.05 1.20 2.94
C PHE A 3 -11.07 1.77 1.91
N GLY A 4 -10.72 3.05 2.04
CA GLY A 4 -9.64 3.65 1.27
C GLY A 4 -8.29 3.27 1.88
N THR A 5 -7.62 2.27 1.31
CA THR A 5 -6.32 1.78 1.82
C THR A 5 -5.20 2.81 1.66
N GLY A 6 -5.31 3.66 0.63
CA GLY A 6 -4.28 4.63 0.27
C GLY A 6 -3.05 4.02 -0.39
N ASP A 7 -3.04 2.72 -0.67
CA ASP A 7 -1.92 2.03 -1.30
C ASP A 7 -1.99 2.15 -2.83
N LEU A 8 -0.86 2.47 -3.45
CA LEU A 8 -0.70 2.49 -4.90
C LEU A 8 -0.35 1.09 -5.40
N SER A 9 -1.05 0.66 -6.44
CA SER A 9 -0.80 -0.60 -7.13
C SER A 9 -1.29 -0.52 -8.57
N ALA A 10 -1.11 -1.61 -9.31
CA ALA A 10 -1.66 -1.79 -10.64
C ALA A 10 -2.20 -3.22 -10.77
N LEU A 11 -3.21 -3.40 -11.61
CA LEU A 11 -3.65 -4.74 -12.02
C LEU A 11 -2.70 -5.27 -13.09
N LEU A 12 -2.35 -6.55 -12.99
CA LEU A 12 -1.60 -7.27 -14.01
C LEU A 12 -2.58 -8.07 -14.87
N ASP A 13 -2.75 -7.63 -16.12
CA ASP A 13 -3.73 -8.20 -17.04
C ASP A 13 -3.24 -9.49 -17.72
N ALA A 14 -1.94 -9.78 -17.69
CA ALA A 14 -1.38 -11.01 -18.25
C ALA A 14 -1.85 -12.25 -17.44
N PRO A 15 -2.00 -13.43 -18.07
CA PRO A 15 -2.26 -14.69 -17.37
C PRO A 15 -1.17 -15.01 -16.33
N CYS A 16 -1.53 -15.64 -15.21
CA CYS A 16 -0.55 -16.14 -14.24
C CYS A 16 0.17 -17.37 -14.81
N GLY A 17 1.50 -17.42 -14.74
CA GLY A 17 2.26 -18.65 -15.03
C GLY A 17 1.91 -19.83 -14.11
N CYS A 18 1.23 -19.56 -13.00
CA CYS A 18 0.68 -20.55 -12.07
C CYS A 18 -0.71 -21.11 -12.46
N GLY A 19 -1.35 -20.59 -13.52
CA GLY A 19 -2.68 -21.01 -13.98
C GLY A 19 -3.88 -20.43 -13.20
N ARG A 20 -3.67 -19.66 -12.13
CA ARG A 20 -4.77 -18.98 -11.43
C ARG A 20 -5.40 -17.88 -12.29
N THR A 21 -6.71 -17.76 -12.21
CA THR A 21 -7.54 -16.78 -12.95
C THR A 21 -7.94 -15.56 -12.12
N THR A 22 -7.60 -15.53 -10.83
CA THR A 22 -7.83 -14.38 -9.96
C THR A 22 -7.05 -13.15 -10.44
N PRO A 23 -7.60 -11.93 -10.36
CA PRO A 23 -6.85 -10.71 -10.63
C PRO A 23 -5.57 -10.65 -9.81
N ARG A 24 -4.51 -10.14 -10.42
CA ARG A 24 -3.20 -10.01 -9.79
C ARG A 24 -2.83 -8.55 -9.65
N LEU A 25 -2.23 -8.22 -8.53
CA LEU A 25 -1.63 -6.91 -8.30
C LEU A 25 -0.15 -6.94 -8.67
N ALA A 26 0.38 -5.83 -9.18
CA ALA A 26 1.80 -5.61 -9.42
C ALA A 26 2.62 -5.52 -8.11
N GLY A 27 1.95 -5.58 -6.95
CA GLY A 27 2.53 -5.36 -5.63
C GLY A 27 2.16 -3.99 -5.06
N PHE A 28 2.71 -3.65 -3.91
CA PHE A 28 2.52 -2.34 -3.26
C PHE A 28 3.60 -1.38 -3.76
N LEU A 29 3.22 -0.51 -4.69
CA LEU A 29 4.15 0.39 -5.39
C LEU A 29 4.39 1.71 -4.66
N GLY A 30 3.51 2.06 -3.72
CA GLY A 30 3.63 3.29 -2.96
C GLY A 30 2.37 3.62 -2.17
N ARG A 31 2.25 4.89 -1.78
CA ARG A 31 1.12 5.45 -1.02
C ARG A 31 0.70 6.78 -1.64
N VAL A 32 -0.61 7.05 -1.66
CA VAL A 32 -1.16 8.36 -2.07
C VAL A 32 -1.16 9.41 -0.95
N GLY A 33 -0.57 9.10 0.21
CA GLY A 33 -0.49 10.01 1.36
C GLY A 33 0.86 9.91 2.06
N GLU A 34 1.05 10.76 3.06
CA GLU A 34 2.36 11.00 3.72
C GLU A 34 2.83 9.86 4.65
N GLY A 35 2.02 8.82 4.82
CA GLY A 35 2.39 7.69 5.66
C GLY A 35 3.47 6.83 5.01
N VAL A 36 4.60 6.67 5.70
CA VAL A 36 5.75 5.88 5.25
C VAL A 36 5.92 4.63 6.10
N LYS A 37 6.55 3.58 5.55
CA LYS A 37 6.81 2.34 6.28
C LYS A 37 8.24 2.33 6.83
N VAL A 38 8.38 2.20 8.14
CA VAL A 38 9.66 2.13 8.87
C VAL A 38 9.68 0.82 9.66
N ARG A 39 10.63 -0.07 9.34
CA ARG A 39 10.81 -1.37 10.04
C ARG A 39 9.51 -2.19 10.23
N GLY A 40 8.65 -2.19 9.22
CA GLY A 40 7.38 -2.93 9.26
C GLY A 40 6.16 -2.14 9.75
N MET A 41 6.36 -0.97 10.37
CA MET A 41 5.29 -0.13 10.92
C MET A 41 5.04 1.11 10.05
N PHE A 42 3.77 1.53 9.94
CA PHE A 42 3.44 2.81 9.32
C PHE A 42 3.66 3.96 10.29
N VAL A 43 4.38 4.98 9.83
CA VAL A 43 4.59 6.24 10.54
C VAL A 43 3.94 7.35 9.73
N HIS A 44 3.06 8.11 10.39
CA HIS A 44 2.41 9.29 9.83
C HIS A 44 3.02 10.55 10.46
N PRO A 45 3.23 11.65 9.72
CA PRO A 45 3.83 12.88 10.25
C PRO A 45 3.17 13.40 11.53
N ARG A 46 1.84 13.33 11.59
CA ARG A 46 1.05 13.71 12.79
C ARG A 46 1.49 13.02 14.08
N VAL A 47 2.00 11.79 13.99
CA VAL A 47 2.52 11.06 15.17
C VAL A 47 3.81 11.72 15.66
N LEU A 48 4.68 12.13 14.74
CA LEU A 48 5.94 12.82 15.07
C LEU A 48 5.66 14.19 15.69
N ASP A 49 4.78 14.98 15.08
CA ASP A 49 4.41 16.32 15.59
C ASP A 49 3.93 16.27 17.05
N ARG A 50 3.20 15.20 17.42
CA ARG A 50 2.70 15.01 18.79
C ARG A 50 3.78 14.54 19.78
N SER A 51 4.80 13.84 19.30
CA SER A 51 5.85 13.27 20.16
C SER A 51 7.01 14.23 20.43
N PHE A 52 7.17 15.25 19.60
CA PHE A 52 8.23 16.26 19.73
C PHE A 52 7.72 17.64 20.21
N ALA A 53 6.46 17.71 20.64
CA ALA A 53 5.87 18.82 21.38
C ALA A 53 5.91 18.54 22.89
#